data_AF-H8XP93-F1
#
_entry.id   AF-H8XP93-F1
#
_cell.length_a   1.000
_cell.length_b   1.000
_cell.length_c   1.000
_cell.angle_alpha   90.00
_cell.angle_beta   90.00
_cell.angle_gamma   90.00
#
_symmetry.space_group_name_H-M   'P 1'
#
loop_
_entity.id
_entity.type
_entity.pdbx_description
1 polymer ?
#
loop_
_entity_poly.entity_id
_entity_poly.type
_entity_poly.pdbx_seq_one_letter_code
_entity_poly.pdbx_strand_id
1 'polypeptide(L)'
;MKKLLILLTVTLIISCNNSPNKTVLKKENRQRYFSLERVAELKKRCVENGDTKAFGNLVDHYGNTPFEKYELLPVAIIMADKHNCDNARVAIYFSFLGNAK
;
A
#
# COMPACT_ATOMS: atom_id res chain seq x y z
N MET A 1 -14.01 32.08 44.75
CA MET A 1 -13.44 32.21 43.39
C MET A 1 -12.10 31.49 43.21
N LYS A 2 -11.15 31.55 44.15
CA LYS A 2 -9.84 30.83 44.04
C LYS A 2 -9.96 29.29 43.95
N LYS A 3 -10.92 28.67 44.64
CA LYS A 3 -11.16 27.21 44.59
C LYS A 3 -11.67 26.73 43.22
N LEU A 4 -12.39 27.58 42.48
CA LEU A 4 -12.95 27.27 41.17
C LEU A 4 -11.87 27.33 40.07
N LEU A 5 -10.91 28.24 40.22
CA LEU A 5 -9.72 28.33 39.37
C LEU A 5 -8.85 27.07 39.46
N ILE A 6 -8.66 26.53 40.67
CA ILE A 6 -7.86 25.30 40.87
C ILE A 6 -8.52 24.11 40.18
N LEU A 7 -9.85 23.97 40.28
CA LEU A 7 -10.59 22.88 39.63
C LEU A 7 -10.47 22.95 38.10
N LEU A 8 -10.50 24.16 37.54
CA LEU A 8 -10.37 24.39 36.10
C LEU A 8 -8.96 24.08 35.58
N THR A 9 -7.92 24.33 36.37
CA THR A 9 -6.54 23.99 35.99
C THR A 9 -6.26 22.49 36.01
N VAL A 10 -6.87 21.72 36.93
CA VAL A 10 -6.67 20.27 37.02
C VAL A 10 -7.36 19.54 35.85
N THR A 11 -8.54 19.99 35.43
CA THR A 11 -9.25 19.39 34.29
C THR A 11 -8.55 19.66 32.95
N LEU A 12 -7.92 20.83 32.79
CA LEU A 12 -7.11 21.16 31.61
C LEU A 12 -5.87 20.28 31.48
N ILE A 13 -5.19 19.93 32.59
CA ILE A 13 -4.01 19.05 32.56
C ILE A 13 -4.41 17.61 32.19
N ILE A 14 -5.54 17.11 32.69
CA ILE A 14 -6.04 15.77 32.36
C ILE A 14 -6.48 15.70 30.89
N SER A 15 -7.08 16.76 30.34
CA SER A 15 -7.53 16.78 28.94
C SER A 15 -6.40 16.88 27.92
N CYS A 16 -5.24 17.45 28.27
CA CYS A 16 -4.06 17.49 27.38
C CYS A 16 -3.26 16.18 27.37
N ASN A 17 -3.42 15.31 28.38
CA ASN A 17 -2.68 14.05 28.45
C ASN A 17 -3.36 12.88 27.71
N ASN A 18 -4.60 13.08 27.24
CA ASN A 18 -5.22 12.25 26.22
C ASN A 18 -4.85 12.76 24.83
N SER A 19 -3.55 12.82 24.54
CA SER A 19 -3.17 12.54 23.15
C SER A 19 -3.72 11.15 22.89
N PRO A 20 -4.56 10.92 21.86
CA PRO A 20 -4.82 9.55 21.47
C PRO A 20 -3.43 8.99 21.26
N ASN A 21 -3.05 8.01 22.09
CA ASN A 21 -1.93 7.17 21.76
C ASN A 21 -2.22 6.80 20.33
N LYS A 22 -1.48 7.41 19.39
CA LYS A 22 -1.29 6.82 18.10
C LYS A 22 -0.67 5.51 18.53
N THR A 23 -1.53 4.50 18.69
CA THR A 23 -1.35 3.26 17.99
C THR A 23 -1.03 3.67 16.56
N VAL A 24 0.22 4.10 16.36
CA VAL A 24 1.10 3.42 15.44
C VAL A 24 0.86 1.96 15.80
N LEU A 25 -0.20 1.39 15.23
CA LEU A 25 -0.14 0.08 14.64
C LEU A 25 1.26 0.11 14.05
N LYS A 26 2.21 -0.50 14.76
CA LYS A 26 3.46 -0.91 14.16
C LYS A 26 2.93 -1.63 12.94
N LYS A 27 2.96 -0.95 11.80
CA LYS A 27 2.74 -1.54 10.51
C LYS A 27 3.86 -2.55 10.56
N GLU A 28 3.53 -3.79 10.97
CA GLU A 28 4.50 -4.86 11.04
C GLU A 28 5.18 -4.73 9.70
N ASN A 29 6.46 -4.42 9.73
CA ASN A 29 7.21 -4.12 8.53
C ASN A 29 7.46 -5.47 7.85
N ARG A 30 6.39 -6.16 7.46
CA ARG A 30 6.38 -7.16 6.41
C ARG A 30 6.45 -6.39 5.11
N GLN A 31 7.51 -5.60 4.96
CA GLN A 31 8.04 -5.26 3.66
C GLN A 31 8.34 -6.61 3.00
N ARG A 32 7.34 -7.15 2.30
CA ARG A 32 7.42 -8.46 1.66
C ARG A 32 8.16 -8.25 0.34
N TYR A 33 9.44 -7.94 0.47
CA TYR A 33 10.35 -7.97 -0.66
C TYR A 33 10.50 -9.43 -1.08
N PHE A 34 10.15 -9.70 -2.33
CA PHE A 34 10.40 -11.00 -2.94
C PHE A 34 11.83 -11.01 -3.50
N SER A 35 12.47 -12.18 -3.51
CA SER A 35 13.74 -12.33 -4.25
C SER A 35 13.50 -12.10 -5.74
N LEU A 36 14.56 -11.78 -6.48
CA LEU A 36 14.48 -11.62 -7.93
C LEU A 36 13.92 -12.87 -8.63
N GLU A 37 14.31 -14.08 -8.19
CA GLU A 37 13.74 -15.31 -8.78
C GLU A 37 12.24 -15.42 -8.51
N ARG A 38 11.80 -15.02 -7.30
CA ARG A 38 10.39 -15.04 -6.97
C ARG A 38 9.60 -14.01 -7.77
N VAL A 39 10.13 -12.80 -7.98
CA VAL A 39 9.51 -11.81 -8.87
C VAL A 39 9.39 -12.35 -10.29
N ALA A 40 10.44 -12.98 -10.82
CA ALA A 40 10.42 -13.58 -12.15
C ALA A 40 9.37 -14.69 -12.28
N GLU A 41 9.26 -15.59 -11.28
CA GLU A 41 8.24 -16.64 -11.26
C GLU A 41 6.82 -16.07 -11.20
N LEU A 42 6.59 -15.03 -10.39
CA LEU A 42 5.30 -14.34 -10.32
C LEU A 42 4.94 -13.69 -11.65
N LYS A 43 5.88 -12.99 -12.30
CA LYS A 43 5.69 -12.40 -13.64
C LYS A 43 5.32 -13.47 -14.67
N LYS A 44 6.05 -14.59 -14.67
CA LYS A 44 5.78 -15.72 -15.58
C LYS A 44 4.35 -16.24 -15.40
N ARG A 45 3.91 -16.48 -14.16
CA ARG A 45 2.56 -16.96 -13.86
C ARG A 45 1.47 -15.99 -14.32
N CYS A 46 1.70 -14.69 -14.21
CA CYS A 46 0.78 -13.69 -14.73
C CYS A 46 0.67 -13.79 -16.26
N VAL A 47 1.81 -13.74 -16.95
CA VAL A 47 1.84 -13.69 -18.43
C VAL A 47 1.32 -14.98 -19.06
N GLU A 48 1.70 -16.13 -18.52
CA GLU A 48 1.34 -17.43 -19.08
C GLU A 48 -0.08 -17.84 -18.68
N ASN A 49 -0.41 -17.74 -17.39
CA ASN A 49 -1.61 -18.39 -16.81
C ASN A 49 -2.69 -17.42 -16.36
N GLY A 50 -2.49 -16.10 -16.46
CA GLY A 50 -3.47 -15.12 -15.98
C GLY A 50 -3.66 -15.14 -14.47
N ASP A 51 -2.63 -15.56 -13.71
CA ASP A 51 -2.74 -15.78 -12.28
C ASP A 51 -2.94 -14.46 -11.51
N THR A 52 -4.20 -14.17 -11.15
CA THR A 52 -4.60 -12.95 -10.47
C THR A 52 -4.02 -12.83 -9.05
N LYS A 53 -3.74 -13.95 -8.39
CA LYS A 53 -3.10 -13.96 -7.06
C LYS A 53 -1.62 -13.62 -7.18
N ALA A 54 -0.94 -14.16 -8.19
CA ALA A 54 0.44 -13.77 -8.49
C ALA A 54 0.51 -12.27 -8.85
N PHE A 55 -0.46 -11.78 -9.62
CA PHE A 55 -0.57 -10.36 -9.96
C PHE A 55 -0.75 -9.48 -8.71
N GLY A 56 -1.64 -9.85 -7.79
CA GLY A 56 -1.80 -9.14 -6.52
C GLY A 56 -0.51 -9.04 -5.71
N ASN A 57 0.28 -10.13 -5.66
CA ASN A 57 1.58 -10.10 -5.00
C ASN A 57 2.58 -9.16 -5.70
N LEU A 58 2.54 -9.04 -7.04
CA LEU A 58 3.37 -8.08 -7.77
C LEU A 58 2.93 -6.64 -7.51
N VAL A 59 1.62 -6.38 -7.43
CA VAL A 59 1.09 -5.06 -7.05
C VAL A 59 1.60 -4.66 -5.66
N ASP A 60 1.52 -5.56 -4.68
CA ASP A 60 2.02 -5.31 -3.33
C ASP A 60 3.54 -5.08 -3.32
N HIS A 61 4.29 -5.89 -4.06
CA HIS A 61 5.75 -5.76 -4.17
C HIS A 61 6.14 -4.39 -4.74
N TYR A 62 5.61 -4.04 -5.91
CA TYR A 62 5.93 -2.80 -6.60
C TYR A 62 5.33 -1.55 -5.96
N GLY A 63 4.24 -1.70 -5.20
CA GLY A 63 3.74 -0.63 -4.33
C GLY A 63 4.72 -0.25 -3.22
N ASN A 64 5.65 -1.14 -2.86
CA ASN A 64 6.68 -0.92 -1.83
C ASN A 64 8.09 -0.69 -2.42
N THR A 65 8.27 -0.75 -3.75
CA THR A 65 9.51 -0.40 -4.47
C THR A 65 9.27 0.78 -5.45
N PRO A 66 9.26 2.03 -4.96
CA PRO A 66 8.88 3.18 -5.80
C PRO A 66 9.78 3.35 -7.04
N PHE A 67 11.05 2.99 -6.94
CA PHE A 67 12.01 3.07 -8.05
C PHE A 67 11.79 2.02 -9.14
N GLU A 68 11.05 0.94 -8.85
CA GLU A 68 10.85 -0.20 -9.77
C GLU A 68 9.38 -0.34 -10.19
N LYS A 69 8.51 0.56 -9.74
CA LYS A 69 7.06 0.49 -9.99
C LYS A 69 6.71 0.37 -11.49
N TYR A 70 7.56 0.90 -12.36
CA TYR A 70 7.40 0.81 -13.82
C TYR A 70 7.36 -0.64 -14.34
N GLU A 71 8.00 -1.59 -13.65
CA GLU A 71 8.04 -3.01 -14.01
C GLU A 71 6.67 -3.71 -13.92
N LEU A 72 5.72 -3.14 -13.18
CA LEU A 72 4.37 -3.67 -13.06
C LEU A 72 3.53 -3.42 -14.33
N LEU A 73 3.79 -2.31 -15.03
CA LEU A 73 2.93 -1.85 -16.13
C LEU A 73 2.85 -2.85 -17.30
N PRO A 74 3.97 -3.40 -17.82
CA PRO A 74 3.90 -4.39 -18.91
C PRO A 74 3.09 -5.64 -18.51
N VAL A 75 3.26 -6.11 -17.27
CA VAL A 75 2.53 -7.28 -16.75
C VAL A 75 1.04 -6.97 -16.63
N ALA A 76 0.69 -5.77 -16.15
CA ALA A 76 -0.69 -5.34 -16.03
C ALA A 76 -1.38 -5.23 -17.40
N ILE A 77 -0.70 -4.70 -18.42
CA ILE A 77 -1.24 -4.63 -19.79
C ILE A 77 -1.56 -6.03 -20.32
N ILE A 78 -0.63 -6.98 -20.19
CA ILE A 78 -0.85 -8.36 -20.64
C ILE A 78 -2.01 -9.01 -19.87
N MET A 79 -2.06 -8.84 -18.55
CA MET A 79 -3.15 -9.37 -17.72
C MET A 79 -4.52 -8.79 -18.09
N ALA A 80 -4.57 -7.49 -18.39
CA ALA A 80 -5.80 -6.81 -18.78
C ALA A 80 -6.28 -7.25 -20.17
N ASP A 81 -5.37 -7.33 -21.14
CA ASP A 81 -5.68 -7.60 -22.54
C ASP A 81 -5.89 -9.09 -22.80
N LYS A 82 -4.88 -9.92 -22.53
CA LYS A 82 -4.89 -11.36 -22.82
C LYS A 82 -5.82 -12.14 -21.89
N HIS A 83 -5.85 -11.77 -20.60
CA HIS A 83 -6.51 -12.56 -19.56
C HIS A 83 -7.77 -11.87 -18.99
N ASN A 84 -8.19 -10.75 -19.58
CA ASN A 84 -9.39 -10.00 -19.21
C ASN A 84 -9.45 -9.62 -17.71
N CYS A 85 -8.31 -9.37 -17.08
CA CYS A 85 -8.23 -9.10 -15.64
C CYS A 85 -8.58 -7.63 -15.30
N ASP A 86 -9.73 -7.41 -14.65
CA ASP A 86 -10.18 -6.06 -14.26
C ASP A 86 -9.24 -5.36 -13.27
N ASN A 87 -8.68 -6.08 -12.30
CA ASN A 87 -7.73 -5.52 -11.35
C ASN A 87 -6.48 -4.97 -12.06
N ALA A 88 -6.08 -5.58 -13.18
CA ALA A 88 -4.97 -5.10 -13.98
C ALA A 88 -5.33 -3.80 -14.73
N ARG A 89 -6.56 -3.66 -15.22
CA ARG A 89 -7.06 -2.39 -15.81
C ARG A 89 -7.02 -1.25 -14.80
N VAL A 90 -7.45 -1.52 -13.57
CA VAL A 90 -7.40 -0.55 -12.47
C VAL A 90 -5.94 -0.16 -12.18
N ALA A 91 -5.02 -1.13 -12.12
CA ALA A 91 -3.60 -0.85 -11.90
C ALA A 91 -2.97 0.00 -13.03
N ILE A 92 -3.37 -0.23 -14.28
CA ILE A 92 -2.97 0.58 -15.44
C ILE A 92 -3.46 2.02 -15.26
N TYR A 93 -4.75 2.22 -14.96
CA TYR A 93 -5.33 3.54 -14.75
C TYR A 93 -4.58 4.36 -13.69
N PHE A 94 -4.29 3.75 -12.53
CA PHE A 94 -3.52 4.42 -11.47
C PHE A 94 -2.05 4.65 -11.82
N SER A 95 -1.48 3.86 -12.72
CA SER A 95 -0.13 4.12 -13.23
C SER A 95 -0.07 5.41 -14.05
N PHE A 96 -1.12 5.74 -14.80
CA PHE A 96 -1.20 7.00 -15.54
C PHE A 96 -1.47 8.21 -14.64
N LEU A 97 -2.39 8.09 -13.68
CA LEU A 97 -2.70 9.19 -12.76
C LEU A 97 -1.53 9.56 -11.84
N GLY A 98 -0.74 8.57 -11.41
CA GLY A 98 0.41 8.82 -10.53
C GLY A 98 1.52 9.65 -11.16
N ASN A 99 1.58 9.71 -12.49
CA ASN A 99 2.58 10.45 -13.26
C ASN A 99 2.08 11.82 -13.74
N ALA A 100 0.85 12.21 -13.43
CA ALA A 100 0.24 13.48 -13.84
C ALA A 100 0.54 14.65 -12.87
N LYS A 101 1.69 14.63 -12.20
CA LYS A 101 2.15 15.70 -11.31
C LYS A 101 3.27 16.50 -11.93
#